data_AF-A0A7Y7ZG28-F1
#
_entry.id   AF-A0A7Y7ZG28-F1
#
_cell.length_a   1.000
_cell.length_b   1.000
_cell.length_c   1.000
_cell.angle_alpha   90.00
_cell.angle_beta   90.00
_cell.angle_gamma   90.00
#
_symmetry.space_group_name_H-M   'P 1'
#
loop_
_entity.id
_entity.type
_entity.pdbx_description
1 polymer ?
#
loop_
_entity_poly.entity_id
_entity_poly.type
_entity_poly.pdbx_seq_one_letter_code
_entity_poly.pdbx_strand_id
1 'polypeptide(L)'
;MSTWNLAALIAAVKELHGSDQEKELTPSLNSLVQRGAFAKYHYLEAKRLLETATQAHTQPGEMMLLLLGNDSASAGLRQARFQAAAHLTACVQSMHATADTLAHAVYFALGMNLDQATYLEPRSVTIWKVKEKLSTGPIKNLLAELVDHDDFKYLSALCNHSKHRSIVDIPFSLEMTATYPSGIKFGVFKYNGNEISDRWALPTLDAEYARQSSLIIAIGQALNSTLIP
;
A
#
# COMPACT_ATOMS: atom_id res chain seq x y z
N MET A 1 15.81 -13.40 -8.04
CA MET A 1 14.57 -13.45 -7.22
C MET A 1 13.49 -14.10 -8.07
N SER A 2 12.87 -15.17 -7.59
CA SER A 2 11.82 -15.89 -8.33
C SER A 2 10.60 -14.99 -8.49
N THR A 3 10.11 -14.85 -9.72
CA THR A 3 8.92 -14.07 -10.06
C THR A 3 7.65 -14.89 -9.84
N TRP A 4 6.52 -14.23 -9.54
CA TRP A 4 5.22 -14.88 -9.57
C TRP A 4 4.79 -15.14 -11.02
N ASN A 5 4.56 -16.41 -11.37
CA ASN A 5 4.14 -16.81 -12.71
C ASN A 5 2.61 -16.69 -12.86
N LEU A 6 2.14 -15.49 -13.25
CA LEU A 6 0.73 -15.18 -13.47
C LEU A 6 0.10 -16.02 -14.59
N ALA A 7 0.84 -16.27 -15.68
CA ALA A 7 0.33 -17.05 -16.80
C ALA A 7 0.01 -18.49 -16.39
N ALA A 8 0.89 -19.11 -15.61
CA ALA A 8 0.66 -20.45 -15.08
C ALA A 8 -0.52 -20.49 -14.08
N LEU A 9 -0.68 -19.46 -13.25
CA LEU A 9 -1.84 -19.36 -12.36
C LEU A 9 -3.15 -19.27 -13.15
N ILE A 10 -3.21 -18.41 -14.16
CA ILE A 10 -4.40 -18.23 -15.01
C ILE A 10 -4.75 -19.55 -15.72
N ALA A 11 -3.75 -20.25 -16.27
CA ALA A 11 -3.95 -21.54 -16.92
C ALA A 11 -4.51 -22.60 -15.93
N ALA A 12 -3.92 -22.70 -14.74
CA ALA A 12 -4.38 -23.64 -13.71
C ALA A 12 -5.81 -23.35 -13.26
N VAL A 13 -6.16 -22.08 -13.05
CA VAL A 13 -7.52 -21.68 -12.66
C VAL A 13 -8.53 -22.00 -13.74
N LYS A 14 -8.18 -21.78 -15.02
CA LYS A 14 -9.03 -22.18 -16.15
C LYS A 14 -9.24 -23.69 -16.20
N GLU A 15 -8.20 -24.48 -15.98
CA GLU A 15 -8.27 -25.94 -15.99
C GLU A 15 -9.11 -26.49 -14.84
N LEU A 16 -8.93 -25.96 -13.62
CA LEU A 16 -9.61 -26.44 -12.41
C LEU A 16 -11.05 -25.92 -12.27
N HIS A 17 -11.32 -24.70 -12.70
CA HIS A 17 -12.57 -23.99 -12.40
C HIS A 17 -13.31 -23.46 -13.64
N GLY A 18 -12.73 -23.60 -14.83
CA GLY A 18 -13.34 -23.21 -16.10
C GLY A 18 -13.05 -21.77 -16.53
N SER A 19 -13.42 -21.48 -17.79
CA SER A 19 -13.11 -20.20 -18.45
C SER A 19 -13.82 -18.99 -17.84
N ASP A 20 -14.96 -19.17 -17.17
CA ASP A 20 -15.66 -18.06 -16.53
C ASP A 20 -14.93 -17.62 -15.26
N GLN A 21 -14.35 -18.57 -14.52
CA GLN A 21 -13.53 -18.25 -13.36
C GLN A 21 -12.23 -17.51 -13.75
N GLU A 22 -11.63 -17.90 -14.87
CA GLU A 22 -10.49 -17.19 -15.47
C GLU A 22 -10.81 -15.71 -15.73
N LYS A 23 -12.01 -15.42 -16.26
CA LYS A 23 -12.48 -14.07 -16.55
C LYS A 23 -12.73 -13.24 -15.29
N GLU A 24 -13.21 -13.85 -14.21
CA GLU A 24 -13.39 -13.17 -12.92
C GLU A 24 -12.04 -12.86 -12.25
N LEU A 25 -11.08 -13.78 -12.35
CA LEU A 25 -9.74 -13.61 -11.77
C LEU A 25 -8.92 -12.52 -12.47
N THR A 26 -8.87 -12.53 -13.81
CA THR A 26 -7.93 -11.75 -14.61
C THR A 26 -7.93 -10.24 -14.31
N PRO A 27 -9.09 -9.55 -14.17
CA PRO A 27 -9.14 -8.14 -13.82
C PRO A 27 -8.45 -7.80 -12.49
N SER A 28 -8.57 -8.70 -11.50
CA SER A 28 -7.91 -8.51 -10.21
C SER A 28 -6.39 -8.63 -10.33
N LEU A 29 -5.87 -9.60 -11.08
CA LEU A 29 -4.42 -9.74 -11.31
C LEU A 29 -3.83 -8.52 -12.03
N ASN A 30 -4.50 -8.03 -13.08
CA ASN A 30 -4.07 -6.83 -13.79
C ASN A 30 -4.06 -5.60 -12.88
N SER A 31 -5.12 -5.42 -12.09
CA SER A 31 -5.23 -4.32 -11.14
C SER A 31 -4.17 -4.38 -10.05
N LEU A 32 -3.79 -5.58 -9.61
CA LEU A 32 -2.76 -5.78 -8.59
C LEU A 32 -1.40 -5.25 -9.06
N VAL A 33 -1.00 -5.63 -10.27
CA VAL A 33 0.24 -5.17 -10.90
C VAL A 33 0.22 -3.64 -11.10
N GLN A 34 -0.89 -3.11 -11.61
CA GLN A 34 -1.04 -1.67 -11.84
C GLN A 34 -0.96 -0.86 -10.54
N ARG A 35 -1.68 -1.27 -9.48
CA ARG A 35 -1.69 -0.57 -8.20
C ARG A 35 -0.31 -0.58 -7.53
N GLY A 36 0.41 -1.71 -7.62
CA GLY A 36 1.81 -1.78 -7.17
C GLY A 36 2.73 -0.80 -7.92
N ALA A 37 2.52 -0.62 -9.22
CA ALA A 37 3.26 0.36 -10.02
C ALA A 37 2.87 1.82 -9.69
N PHE A 38 1.57 2.09 -9.49
CA PHE A 38 1.09 3.42 -9.11
C PHE A 38 1.59 3.86 -7.74
N ALA A 39 1.59 2.94 -6.76
CA ALA A 39 2.18 3.19 -5.45
C ALA A 39 3.65 3.62 -5.56
N LYS A 40 4.45 2.88 -6.32
CA LYS A 40 5.86 3.19 -6.55
C LYS A 40 6.05 4.52 -7.28
N TYR A 41 5.29 4.76 -8.34
CA TYR A 41 5.34 6.02 -9.09
C TYR A 41 5.10 7.23 -8.19
N HIS A 42 4.02 7.20 -7.41
CA HIS A 42 3.68 8.30 -6.52
C HIS A 42 4.68 8.49 -5.39
N TYR A 43 5.21 7.41 -4.83
CA TYR A 43 6.29 7.50 -3.84
C TYR A 43 7.53 8.19 -4.41
N LEU A 44 7.99 7.75 -5.58
CA LEU A 44 9.18 8.31 -6.23
C LEU A 44 8.98 9.78 -6.60
N GLU A 45 7.79 10.16 -7.07
CA GLU A 45 7.51 11.55 -7.42
C GLU A 45 7.43 12.45 -6.18
N ALA A 46 6.81 12.00 -5.09
CA ALA A 46 6.83 12.73 -3.82
C ALA A 46 8.27 12.93 -3.32
N LYS A 47 9.09 11.88 -3.35
CA LYS A 47 10.50 11.94 -2.97
C LYS A 47 11.28 12.93 -3.83
N ARG A 48 11.15 12.83 -5.16
CA ARG A 48 11.82 13.71 -6.14
C ARG A 48 11.46 15.19 -5.92
N LEU A 49 10.18 15.49 -5.72
CA LEU A 49 9.70 16.86 -5.49
C LEU A 49 10.33 17.46 -4.23
N LEU A 50 10.36 16.70 -3.14
CA LEU A 50 10.94 17.15 -1.87
C LEU A 50 12.44 17.33 -1.98
N GLU A 51 13.16 16.34 -2.50
CA GLU A 51 14.61 16.40 -2.69
C GLU A 51 15.02 17.58 -3.57
N THR A 52 14.29 17.83 -4.67
CA THR A 52 14.55 18.96 -5.56
C THR A 52 14.35 20.30 -4.84
N ALA A 53 13.31 20.41 -4.01
CA ALA A 53 13.00 21.65 -3.29
C ALA A 53 13.96 21.92 -2.12
N THR A 54 14.58 20.88 -1.56
CA THR A 54 15.45 20.99 -0.37
C THR A 54 16.93 20.84 -0.68
N GLN A 55 17.34 20.43 -1.89
CA GLN A 55 18.74 20.11 -2.22
C GLN A 55 19.76 21.20 -1.88
N ALA A 56 19.37 22.47 -1.95
CA ALA A 56 20.25 23.62 -1.68
C ALA A 56 20.29 24.02 -0.20
N HIS A 57 19.49 23.39 0.66
CA HIS A 57 19.29 23.76 2.06
C HIS A 57 19.51 22.52 2.92
N THR A 58 20.78 22.22 3.20
CA THR A 58 21.17 20.98 3.87
C THR A 58 21.38 21.17 5.36
N GLN A 59 21.62 22.40 5.81
CA GLN A 59 21.80 22.72 7.21
C GLN A 59 20.45 23.01 7.89
N PRO A 60 20.25 22.63 9.16
CA PRO A 60 18.96 22.83 9.82
C PRO A 60 18.51 24.29 9.91
N GLY A 61 19.46 25.23 10.05
CA GLY A 61 19.17 26.67 10.03
C GLY A 61 18.67 27.17 8.68
N GLU A 62 19.26 26.69 7.58
CA GLU A 62 18.82 27.00 6.21
C GLU A 62 17.42 26.45 5.95
N MET A 63 17.16 25.22 6.40
CA MET A 63 15.83 24.60 6.30
C MET A 63 14.78 25.38 7.09
N MET A 64 15.12 25.85 8.29
CA MET A 64 14.23 26.67 9.10
C MET A 64 13.89 28.00 8.39
N LEU A 65 14.89 28.67 7.81
CA LEU A 65 14.67 29.89 7.02
C LEU A 65 13.81 29.62 5.78
N LEU A 66 14.04 28.50 5.08
CA LEU A 66 13.24 28.09 3.92
C LEU A 66 11.77 27.80 4.30
N LEU A 67 11.53 27.26 5.49
CA LEU A 67 10.18 26.96 5.99
C LEU A 67 9.41 28.22 6.41
N LEU A 68 10.10 29.18 7.03
CA LEU A 68 9.50 30.42 7.56
C LEU A 68 9.52 31.58 6.56
N GLY A 69 10.32 31.47 5.50
CA GLY A 69 10.51 32.53 4.53
C GLY A 69 9.29 32.77 3.64
N ASN A 70 9.33 33.90 2.93
CA ASN A 70 8.31 34.28 1.96
C ASN A 70 8.90 34.64 0.58
N ASP A 71 10.14 34.25 0.34
CA ASP A 71 10.80 34.40 -0.94
C ASP A 71 10.36 33.31 -1.94
N SER A 72 10.92 33.37 -3.16
CA SER A 72 10.62 32.41 -4.22
C SER A 72 11.01 30.98 -3.86
N ALA A 73 12.10 30.78 -3.12
CA ALA A 73 12.54 29.46 -2.66
C ALA A 73 11.52 28.87 -1.67
N SER A 74 11.07 29.66 -0.70
CA SER A 74 10.05 29.27 0.28
C SER A 74 8.71 28.98 -0.38
N ALA A 75 8.32 29.78 -1.39
CA ALA A 75 7.14 29.51 -2.20
C ALA A 75 7.26 28.20 -3.00
N GLY A 76 8.44 27.93 -3.56
CA GLY A 76 8.76 26.67 -4.24
C GLY A 76 8.63 25.47 -3.32
N LEU A 77 9.15 25.55 -2.08
CA LEU A 77 8.99 24.50 -1.08
C LEU A 77 7.51 24.28 -0.72
N ARG A 78 6.73 25.35 -0.52
CA ARG A 78 5.29 25.24 -0.22
C ARG A 78 4.54 24.49 -1.33
N GLN A 79 4.84 24.81 -2.59
CA GLN A 79 4.26 24.11 -3.74
C GLN A 79 4.69 22.63 -3.79
N ALA A 80 5.99 22.36 -3.62
CA ALA A 80 6.52 21.00 -3.60
C ALA A 80 5.90 20.15 -2.48
N ARG A 81 5.70 20.73 -1.30
CA ARG A 81 5.02 20.07 -0.17
C ARG A 81 3.58 19.69 -0.50
N PHE A 82 2.81 20.61 -1.10
CA PHE A 82 1.43 20.33 -1.50
C PHE A 82 1.37 19.19 -2.53
N GLN A 83 2.22 19.24 -3.56
CA GLN A 83 2.28 18.20 -4.60
C GLN A 83 2.75 16.85 -4.02
N ALA A 84 3.77 16.86 -3.16
CA ALA A 84 4.24 15.66 -2.48
C ALA A 84 3.15 15.06 -1.59
N ALA A 85 2.40 15.87 -0.83
CA ALA A 85 1.27 15.40 -0.01
C ALA A 85 0.18 14.71 -0.85
N ALA A 86 -0.15 15.27 -2.03
CA ALA A 86 -1.09 14.64 -2.96
C ALA A 86 -0.58 13.28 -3.46
N HIS A 87 0.70 13.21 -3.83
CA HIS A 87 1.34 11.96 -4.25
C HIS A 87 1.40 10.93 -3.11
N LEU A 88 1.79 11.32 -1.89
CA LEU A 88 1.83 10.43 -0.74
C LEU A 88 0.44 9.87 -0.41
N THR A 89 -0.60 10.70 -0.50
CA THR A 89 -1.99 10.24 -0.34
C THR A 89 -2.37 9.21 -1.39
N ALA A 90 -2.05 9.45 -2.67
CA ALA A 90 -2.31 8.51 -3.75
C ALA A 90 -1.49 7.22 -3.63
N CYS A 91 -0.26 7.30 -3.11
CA CYS A 91 0.58 6.16 -2.80
C CYS A 91 -0.06 5.27 -1.72
N VAL A 92 -0.47 5.86 -0.59
CA VAL A 92 -1.16 5.15 0.50
C VAL A 92 -2.41 4.45 0.00
N GLN A 93 -3.24 5.16 -0.78
CA GLN A 93 -4.46 4.58 -1.35
C GLN A 93 -4.14 3.42 -2.30
N SER A 94 -3.11 3.54 -3.12
CA SER A 94 -2.69 2.49 -4.04
C SER A 94 -2.16 1.25 -3.30
N MET A 95 -1.36 1.43 -2.25
CA MET A 95 -0.85 0.32 -1.42
C MET A 95 -1.98 -0.38 -0.68
N HIS A 96 -2.87 0.37 -0.02
CA HIS A 96 -4.03 -0.20 0.68
C HIS A 96 -4.95 -0.98 -0.29
N ALA A 97 -5.23 -0.39 -1.45
CA ALA A 97 -6.05 -1.01 -2.48
C ALA A 97 -5.38 -2.22 -3.15
N THR A 98 -4.04 -2.32 -3.12
CA THR A 98 -3.31 -3.50 -3.61
C THR A 98 -3.65 -4.73 -2.77
N ALA A 99 -3.70 -4.59 -1.45
CA ALA A 99 -4.12 -5.69 -0.56
C ALA A 99 -5.58 -6.10 -0.79
N ASP A 100 -6.49 -5.14 -0.99
CA ASP A 100 -7.89 -5.46 -1.32
C ASP A 100 -8.00 -6.21 -2.65
N THR A 101 -7.25 -5.80 -3.68
CA THR A 101 -7.22 -6.53 -4.96
C THR A 101 -6.62 -7.93 -4.82
N LEU A 102 -5.59 -8.09 -3.99
CA LEU A 102 -5.02 -9.40 -3.71
C LEU A 102 -6.07 -10.34 -3.09
N ALA A 103 -6.98 -9.82 -2.26
CA ALA A 103 -8.08 -10.60 -1.69
C ALA A 103 -8.95 -11.20 -2.80
N HIS A 104 -9.33 -10.39 -3.80
CA HIS A 104 -10.08 -10.87 -4.96
C HIS A 104 -9.29 -11.90 -5.78
N ALA A 105 -7.99 -11.67 -5.98
CA ALA A 105 -7.15 -12.61 -6.71
C ALA A 105 -7.11 -13.97 -6.01
N VAL A 106 -6.90 -14.00 -4.69
CA VAL A 106 -6.93 -15.24 -3.89
C VAL A 106 -8.32 -15.89 -3.92
N TYR A 107 -9.36 -15.08 -3.73
CA TYR A 107 -10.76 -15.54 -3.69
C TYR A 107 -11.16 -16.27 -4.97
N PHE A 108 -10.86 -15.67 -6.13
CA PHE A 108 -11.16 -16.29 -7.42
C PHE A 108 -10.17 -17.39 -7.81
N ALA A 109 -8.88 -17.25 -7.48
CA ALA A 109 -7.90 -18.29 -7.81
C ALA A 109 -8.21 -19.62 -7.12
N LEU A 110 -8.72 -19.58 -5.88
CA LEU A 110 -9.09 -20.79 -5.12
C LEU A 110 -10.53 -21.26 -5.37
N GLY A 111 -11.26 -20.64 -6.31
CA GLY A 111 -12.65 -20.99 -6.59
C GLY A 111 -13.59 -20.77 -5.40
N MET A 112 -13.27 -19.88 -4.47
CA MET A 112 -14.02 -19.72 -3.21
C MET A 112 -15.46 -19.24 -3.41
N ASN A 113 -15.73 -18.56 -4.53
CA ASN A 113 -17.07 -18.16 -4.97
C ASN A 113 -17.94 -19.33 -5.45
N LEU A 114 -17.33 -20.48 -5.75
CA LEU A 114 -18.02 -21.68 -6.25
C LEU A 114 -18.41 -22.64 -5.11
N ASP A 115 -17.76 -22.53 -3.95
CA ASP A 115 -18.05 -23.34 -2.76
C ASP A 115 -18.87 -22.53 -1.75
N GLN A 116 -20.03 -23.09 -1.36
CA GLN A 116 -20.95 -22.49 -0.40
C GLN A 116 -20.31 -22.23 0.98
N ALA A 117 -19.33 -23.04 1.40
CA ALA A 117 -18.65 -22.87 2.69
C ALA A 117 -17.75 -21.62 2.70
N THR A 118 -17.09 -21.34 1.58
CA THR A 118 -16.14 -20.23 1.43
C THR A 118 -16.75 -18.99 0.78
N TYR A 119 -17.98 -19.10 0.27
CA TYR A 119 -18.67 -18.03 -0.42
C TYR A 119 -18.74 -16.74 0.41
N LEU A 120 -18.47 -15.64 -0.29
CA LEU A 120 -18.63 -14.28 0.19
C LEU A 120 -19.42 -13.49 -0.85
N GLU A 121 -20.40 -12.72 -0.39
CA GLU A 121 -21.08 -11.73 -1.23
C GLU A 121 -20.05 -10.80 -1.89
N PRO A 122 -20.24 -10.35 -3.16
CA PRO A 122 -19.23 -9.57 -3.88
C PRO A 122 -18.71 -8.34 -3.12
N ARG A 123 -19.58 -7.62 -2.41
CA ARG A 123 -19.21 -6.43 -1.60
C ARG A 123 -18.49 -6.77 -0.30
N SER A 124 -18.46 -8.05 0.07
CA SER A 124 -17.82 -8.57 1.28
C SER A 124 -16.47 -9.22 1.01
N VAL A 125 -15.99 -9.26 -0.24
CA VAL A 125 -14.65 -9.77 -0.54
C VAL A 125 -13.62 -8.74 -0.07
N THR A 126 -13.10 -8.95 1.13
CA THR A 126 -12.03 -8.15 1.73
C THR A 126 -10.90 -9.07 2.14
N ILE A 127 -9.68 -8.53 2.24
CA ILE A 127 -8.49 -9.32 2.60
C ILE A 127 -8.67 -10.04 3.95
N TRP A 128 -9.36 -9.41 4.90
CA TRP A 128 -9.67 -9.96 6.22
C TRP A 128 -10.63 -11.14 6.14
N LYS A 129 -11.76 -10.97 5.42
CA LYS A 129 -12.77 -12.03 5.29
C LYS A 129 -12.27 -13.21 4.47
N VAL A 130 -11.47 -12.96 3.42
CA VAL A 130 -10.81 -14.02 2.64
C VAL A 130 -9.86 -14.81 3.55
N LYS A 131 -9.00 -14.12 4.33
CA LYS A 131 -8.11 -14.77 5.31
C LYS A 131 -8.87 -15.65 6.31
N GLU A 132 -9.99 -15.16 6.84
CA GLU A 132 -10.82 -15.88 7.81
C GLU A 132 -11.48 -17.14 7.23
N LYS A 133 -11.92 -17.08 5.96
CA LYS A 133 -12.54 -18.21 5.26
C LYS A 133 -11.57 -19.33 4.89
N LEU A 134 -10.27 -19.04 4.82
CA LEU A 134 -9.26 -20.08 4.66
C LEU A 134 -9.12 -20.89 5.96
N SER A 135 -9.09 -22.21 5.86
CA SER A 135 -8.94 -23.10 7.02
C SER A 135 -7.56 -22.94 7.66
N THR A 136 -6.52 -23.45 7.00
CA THR A 136 -5.10 -23.40 7.39
C THR A 136 -4.23 -23.62 6.16
N GLY A 137 -3.04 -23.02 6.12
CA GLY A 137 -2.09 -23.26 5.02
C GLY A 137 -1.19 -22.07 4.75
N PRO A 138 -0.24 -22.22 3.80
CA PRO A 138 0.75 -21.18 3.50
C PRO A 138 0.09 -19.86 3.08
N ILE A 139 -0.99 -19.91 2.27
CA ILE A 139 -1.71 -18.71 1.82
C ILE A 139 -2.31 -17.96 3.01
N LYS A 140 -2.98 -18.66 3.94
CA LYS A 140 -3.57 -18.03 5.13
C LYS A 140 -2.51 -17.37 6.00
N ASN A 141 -1.38 -18.06 6.21
CA ASN A 141 -0.28 -17.54 7.03
C ASN A 141 0.34 -16.28 6.42
N LEU A 142 0.58 -16.29 5.11
CA LEU A 142 1.12 -15.12 4.39
C LEU A 142 0.12 -13.96 4.36
N LEU A 143 -1.18 -14.24 4.21
CA LEU A 143 -2.22 -13.22 4.34
C LEU A 143 -2.26 -12.63 5.74
N ALA A 144 -2.12 -13.45 6.79
CA ALA A 144 -2.02 -12.99 8.17
C ALA A 144 -0.78 -12.10 8.37
N GLU A 145 0.38 -12.54 7.89
CA GLU A 145 1.62 -11.75 7.93
C GLU A 145 1.48 -10.41 7.20
N LEU A 146 0.74 -10.36 6.09
CA LEU A 146 0.45 -9.13 5.38
C LEU A 146 -0.40 -8.18 6.22
N VAL A 147 -1.56 -8.64 6.71
CA VAL A 147 -2.60 -7.75 7.27
C VAL A 147 -2.48 -7.50 8.76
N ASP A 148 -1.94 -8.45 9.52
CA ASP A 148 -1.83 -8.36 10.98
C ASP A 148 -0.60 -7.54 11.41
N HIS A 149 0.28 -7.19 10.47
CA HIS A 149 1.45 -6.33 10.71
C HIS A 149 1.03 -4.88 11.06
N ASP A 150 1.74 -4.27 12.00
CA ASP A 150 1.41 -2.94 12.51
C ASP A 150 1.51 -1.84 11.45
N ASP A 151 2.46 -1.96 10.52
CA ASP A 151 2.59 -0.99 9.42
C ASP A 151 1.43 -1.06 8.43
N PHE A 152 0.89 -2.26 8.16
CA PHE A 152 -0.31 -2.40 7.33
C PHE A 152 -1.55 -1.84 8.05
N LYS A 153 -1.68 -2.12 9.36
CA LYS A 153 -2.76 -1.55 10.18
C LYS A 153 -2.71 -0.02 10.19
N TYR A 154 -1.50 0.55 10.33
CA TYR A 154 -1.28 1.99 10.24
C TYR A 154 -1.70 2.53 8.87
N LEU A 155 -1.21 1.92 7.79
CA LEU A 155 -1.55 2.30 6.41
C LEU A 155 -3.06 2.23 6.14
N SER A 156 -3.72 1.17 6.63
CA SER A 156 -5.16 0.98 6.47
C SER A 156 -5.95 2.02 7.26
N ALA A 157 -5.54 2.32 8.50
CA ALA A 157 -6.14 3.38 9.30
C ALA A 157 -5.99 4.76 8.63
N LEU A 158 -4.79 5.05 8.10
CA LEU A 158 -4.47 6.28 7.38
C LEU A 158 -5.32 6.44 6.11
N CYS A 159 -5.41 5.40 5.28
CA CYS A 159 -6.22 5.38 4.07
C CYS A 159 -7.70 5.59 4.40
N ASN A 160 -8.24 4.84 5.36
CA ASN A 160 -9.65 4.92 5.76
C ASN A 160 -10.00 6.29 6.35
N HIS A 161 -9.13 6.86 7.20
CA HIS A 161 -9.32 8.20 7.74
C HIS A 161 -9.35 9.23 6.60
N SER A 162 -8.35 9.19 5.71
CA SER A 162 -8.23 10.09 4.55
C SER A 162 -9.41 10.01 3.58
N LYS A 163 -10.01 8.82 3.44
CA LYS A 163 -11.16 8.59 2.56
C LYS A 163 -12.50 9.02 3.15
N HIS A 164 -12.72 8.78 4.45
CA HIS A 164 -14.06 8.87 5.04
C HIS A 164 -14.25 10.06 5.99
N ARG A 165 -13.16 10.67 6.48
CA ARG A 165 -13.23 11.76 7.47
C ARG A 165 -12.60 13.03 6.94
N SER A 166 -11.31 12.98 6.65
CA SER A 166 -10.52 14.13 6.21
C SER A 166 -9.14 13.62 5.81
N ILE A 167 -8.52 14.25 4.81
CA ILE A 167 -7.11 13.98 4.48
C ILE A 167 -6.27 14.25 5.74
N VAL A 168 -5.48 13.26 6.16
CA VAL A 168 -4.53 13.43 7.28
C VAL A 168 -3.52 14.50 6.90
N ASP A 169 -3.22 15.42 7.82
CA ASP A 169 -2.25 16.48 7.55
C ASP A 169 -0.85 15.88 7.26
N ILE A 170 -0.14 16.49 6.33
CA ILE A 170 1.17 16.01 5.85
C ILE A 170 2.20 17.14 6.03
N PRO A 171 2.54 17.51 7.28
CA PRO A 171 3.43 18.64 7.53
C PRO A 171 4.88 18.30 7.17
N PHE A 172 5.61 19.32 6.74
CA PHE A 172 7.07 19.25 6.70
C PHE A 172 7.60 19.57 8.10
N SER A 173 8.38 18.67 8.64
CA SER A 173 8.88 18.67 10.02
C SER A 173 10.41 18.76 10.03
N LEU A 174 10.94 19.35 11.10
CA LEU A 174 12.37 19.55 11.35
C LEU A 174 12.68 19.00 12.75
N GLU A 175 13.55 17.99 12.83
CA GLU A 175 13.90 17.32 14.08
C GLU A 175 15.43 17.28 14.26
N MET A 176 15.96 18.22 15.03
CA MET A 176 17.42 18.45 15.16
C MET A 176 18.23 17.24 15.65
N THR A 177 17.59 16.32 16.37
CA THR A 177 18.24 15.16 17.00
C THR A 177 17.87 13.83 16.34
N ALA A 178 17.06 13.85 15.28
CA ALA A 178 16.61 12.64 14.61
C ALA A 178 17.57 12.19 13.50
N THR A 179 17.53 10.90 13.18
CA THR A 179 18.24 10.32 12.02
C THR A 179 17.82 10.99 10.71
N TYR A 180 16.58 11.45 10.62
CA TYR A 180 16.06 12.27 9.52
C TYR A 180 15.81 13.69 10.05
N PRO A 181 16.76 14.62 9.87
CA PRO A 181 16.68 15.94 10.50
C PRO A 181 15.58 16.83 9.92
N SER A 182 15.07 16.49 8.73
CA SER A 182 13.95 17.16 8.10
C SER A 182 13.23 16.23 7.13
N GLY A 183 11.94 16.48 6.90
CA GLY A 183 11.17 15.74 5.92
C GLY A 183 9.67 15.88 6.14
N ILE A 184 8.89 15.04 5.46
CA ILE A 184 7.44 15.01 5.63
C ILE A 184 7.01 13.91 6.60
N LYS A 185 6.03 14.22 7.44
CA LYS A 185 5.34 13.25 8.29
C LYS A 185 3.88 13.12 7.90
N PHE A 186 3.30 11.94 8.15
CA PHE A 186 1.86 11.83 8.34
C PHE A 186 1.56 12.33 9.75
N GLY A 187 0.71 13.35 9.88
CA GLY A 187 0.32 13.92 11.16
C GLY A 187 -0.49 12.96 12.02
N VAL A 188 -0.67 13.32 13.29
CA VAL A 188 -1.51 12.56 14.24
C VAL A 188 -2.96 12.56 13.77
N PHE A 189 -3.65 11.42 13.88
CA PHE A 189 -5.06 11.30 13.51
C PHE A 189 -5.81 10.31 14.40
N LYS A 190 -7.15 10.38 14.41
CA LYS A 190 -8.00 9.45 15.17
C LYS A 190 -8.64 8.40 14.27
N TYR A 191 -8.52 7.14 14.66
CA TYR A 191 -9.14 6.01 13.98
C TYR A 191 -9.75 5.03 15.00
N ASN A 192 -11.01 4.65 14.82
CA ASN A 192 -11.77 3.78 15.74
C ASN A 192 -11.67 4.19 17.23
N GLY A 193 -11.70 5.50 17.51
CA GLY A 193 -11.62 6.04 18.87
C GLY A 193 -10.20 6.15 19.44
N ASN A 194 -9.20 5.55 18.77
CA ASN A 194 -7.81 5.61 19.18
C ASN A 194 -7.07 6.74 18.45
N GLU A 195 -6.11 7.35 19.14
CA GLU A 195 -5.15 8.27 18.54
C GLU A 195 -3.99 7.48 17.94
N ILE A 196 -3.63 7.82 16.71
CA ILE A 196 -2.54 7.22 15.96
C ILE A 196 -1.44 8.25 15.82
N SER A 197 -0.25 7.92 16.32
CA SER A 197 0.92 8.82 16.31
C SER A 197 1.41 9.13 14.90
N ASP A 198 2.11 10.25 14.78
CA ASP A 198 2.76 10.68 13.55
C ASP A 198 3.88 9.72 13.14
N ARG A 199 4.16 9.66 11.83
CA ARG A 199 5.27 8.86 11.28
C ARG A 199 5.93 9.58 10.12
N TRP A 200 7.25 9.42 9.98
CA TRP A 200 7.97 9.87 8.78
C TRP A 200 7.41 9.18 7.54
N ALA A 201 6.89 9.96 6.59
CA ALA A 201 6.11 9.42 5.49
C ALA A 201 6.96 8.55 4.57
N LEU A 202 8.11 9.06 4.09
CA LEU A 202 8.94 8.34 3.13
C LEU A 202 9.49 7.02 3.70
N PRO A 203 10.15 6.96 4.87
CA PRO A 203 10.63 5.70 5.43
C PRO A 203 9.51 4.69 5.72
N THR A 204 8.35 5.17 6.20
CA THR A 204 7.18 4.30 6.47
C THR A 204 6.68 3.64 5.19
N LEU A 205 6.51 4.41 4.11
CA LEU A 205 6.02 3.89 2.85
C LEU A 205 7.04 2.99 2.15
N ASP A 206 8.33 3.32 2.20
CA ASP A 206 9.40 2.53 1.58
C ASP A 206 9.47 1.12 2.18
N ALA A 207 9.51 1.06 3.52
CA ALA A 207 9.56 -0.20 4.26
C ALA A 207 8.30 -1.04 4.01
N GLU A 208 7.11 -0.44 4.13
CA GLU A 208 5.85 -1.16 3.95
C GLU A 208 5.65 -1.59 2.48
N TYR A 209 6.06 -0.79 1.49
CA TYR A 209 5.98 -1.16 0.08
C TYR A 209 6.87 -2.37 -0.23
N ALA A 210 8.10 -2.38 0.26
CA ALA A 210 9.04 -3.49 0.06
C ALA A 210 8.50 -4.78 0.71
N ARG A 211 7.93 -4.66 1.93
CA ARG A 211 7.32 -5.78 2.66
C ARG A 211 6.10 -6.33 1.93
N GLN A 212 5.14 -5.47 1.55
CA GLN A 212 3.95 -5.87 0.80
C GLN A 212 4.31 -6.53 -0.53
N SER A 213 5.24 -5.93 -1.29
CA SER A 213 5.66 -6.48 -2.59
C SER A 213 6.23 -7.89 -2.47
N SER A 214 7.05 -8.12 -1.44
CA SER A 214 7.63 -9.44 -1.15
C SER A 214 6.55 -10.45 -0.77
N LEU A 215 5.61 -10.06 0.09
CA LEU A 215 4.51 -10.94 0.52
C LEU A 215 3.54 -11.25 -0.62
N ILE A 216 3.23 -10.29 -1.50
CA ILE A 216 2.38 -10.50 -2.67
C ILE A 216 3.00 -11.55 -3.60
N ILE A 217 4.31 -11.48 -3.85
CA ILE A 217 5.02 -12.49 -4.64
C ILE A 217 4.95 -13.86 -3.96
N ALA A 218 5.20 -13.92 -2.64
CA ALA A 218 5.14 -15.17 -1.88
C ALA A 218 3.72 -15.79 -1.89
N ILE A 219 2.68 -14.99 -1.74
CA ILE A 219 1.27 -15.42 -1.82
C ILE A 219 0.98 -15.96 -3.22
N GLY A 220 1.43 -15.26 -4.24
CA GLY A 220 1.33 -15.72 -5.62
C GLY A 220 2.01 -17.05 -5.89
N GLN A 221 3.21 -17.24 -5.36
CA GLN A 221 3.92 -18.52 -5.44
C GLN A 221 3.19 -19.62 -4.68
N ALA A 222 2.65 -19.33 -3.49
CA ALA A 222 1.85 -20.28 -2.74
C ALA A 222 0.57 -20.68 -3.49
N LEU A 223 -0.08 -19.75 -4.21
CA LEU A 223 -1.20 -20.07 -5.11
C LEU A 223 -0.76 -21.00 -6.23
N ASN A 224 0.32 -20.68 -6.92
CA ASN A 224 0.87 -21.54 -7.99
C ASN A 224 1.19 -22.95 -7.46
N SER A 225 1.89 -23.09 -6.33
CA SER A 225 2.22 -24.40 -5.75
C SER A 225 1.00 -25.17 -5.24
N THR A 226 -0.11 -24.48 -4.93
CA THR A 226 -1.34 -25.10 -4.47
C THR A 226 -2.18 -25.64 -5.64
N LEU A 227 -2.14 -24.95 -6.78
CA LEU A 227 -3.01 -25.22 -7.93
C LEU A 227 -2.32 -25.96 -9.08
N ILE A 228 -0.98 -25.94 -9.12
CA ILE A 228 -0.18 -26.59 -10.15
C ILE A 228 0.50 -27.81 -9.51
N PRO A 229 0.16 -29.04 -9.93
CA PRO A 229 0.76 -30.27 -9.41
C PRO A 229 2.24 -30.43 -9.77
#